data_AF-L0PF28-F1
#
_entry.id   AF-L0PF28-F1
#
_cell.length_a   1.000
_cell.length_b   1.000
_cell.length_c   1.000
_cell.angle_alpha   90.00
_cell.angle_beta   90.00
_cell.angle_gamma   90.00
#
_symmetry.space_group_name_H-M   'P 1'
#
loop_
_entity.id
_entity.type
_entity.pdbx_description
1 polymer ?
#
loop_
_entity_poly.entity_id
_entity_poly.type
_entity_poly.pdbx_seq_one_letter_code
_entity_poly.pdbx_strand_id
1 'polypeptide(L)'
;MNDLKAIVLETMILLEDPYNMYLKDIRKFTYYKLWYTESKEVYWEQFSIWIKYLDLNSNEDKDFTKRMSVMQSLICFSGHLILNNIFNYFPQQLENILPLYFILLKLLKDDDRIIRDLASEVVSRIISEKTIFSSVYSSELLLNNLSIVYKSSFLFKEKLLNLLIDFENITEFQTKMLSCTQKTNNLFIHEKMNLWKDNTRDNYEMIKILTLLDDDDGYIVNKLTLWANSFSKILLQIIAEKGYDGHLGWTSNEDNRHPIKKISRTQ
;
A
#
# COMPACT_ATOMS: atom_id res chain seq x y z
N MET A 1 -18.27 -19.28 -9.51
CA MET A 1 -16.90 -19.74 -9.87
C MET A 1 -16.62 -19.59 -11.38
N ASN A 2 -17.55 -19.92 -12.29
CA ASN A 2 -17.37 -19.66 -13.74
C ASN A 2 -17.30 -18.16 -14.08
N ASP A 3 -18.01 -17.32 -13.33
CA ASP A 3 -18.01 -15.87 -13.55
C ASP A 3 -16.70 -15.18 -13.15
N LEU A 4 -15.98 -15.72 -12.15
CA LEU A 4 -14.67 -15.20 -11.71
C LEU A 4 -13.59 -15.42 -12.79
N LYS A 5 -13.68 -16.58 -13.47
CA LYS A 5 -12.78 -16.99 -14.56
C LYS A 5 -12.94 -16.14 -15.81
N ALA A 6 -14.19 -15.87 -16.20
CA ALA A 6 -14.51 -15.01 -17.33
C ALA A 6 -13.97 -13.59 -17.13
N ILE A 7 -14.00 -13.08 -15.90
CA ILE A 7 -13.56 -11.72 -15.59
C ILE A 7 -12.04 -11.62 -15.52
N VAL A 8 -11.31 -12.57 -14.91
CA VAL A 8 -9.84 -12.56 -14.92
C VAL A 8 -9.32 -12.53 -16.37
N LEU A 9 -9.94 -13.30 -17.26
CA LEU A 9 -9.60 -13.31 -18.68
C LEU A 9 -9.95 -11.99 -19.37
N GLU A 10 -11.14 -11.43 -19.14
CA GLU A 10 -11.55 -10.13 -19.70
C GLU A 10 -10.62 -9.01 -19.24
N THR A 11 -10.19 -9.07 -17.98
CA THR A 11 -9.22 -8.16 -17.38
C THR A 11 -7.82 -8.31 -17.97
N MET A 12 -7.31 -9.54 -18.17
CA MET A 12 -6.00 -9.75 -18.81
C MET A 12 -5.98 -9.21 -20.26
N ILE A 13 -7.09 -9.34 -20.99
CA ILE A 13 -7.23 -8.79 -22.35
C ILE A 13 -7.22 -7.25 -22.33
N LEU A 14 -7.86 -6.62 -21.34
CA LEU A 14 -7.86 -5.17 -21.16
C LEU A 14 -6.49 -4.62 -20.74
N LEU A 15 -5.68 -5.43 -20.04
CA LEU A 15 -4.33 -5.06 -19.60
C LEU A 15 -3.29 -5.08 -20.74
N GLU A 16 -3.50 -5.89 -21.79
CA GLU A 16 -2.59 -5.95 -22.96
C GLU A 16 -2.81 -4.78 -23.95
N ASP A 17 -4.01 -4.21 -24.01
CA ASP A 17 -4.32 -3.09 -24.91
C ASP A 17 -5.43 -2.19 -24.34
N PRO A 18 -5.08 -1.13 -23.56
CA PRO A 18 -6.04 -0.29 -22.86
C PRO A 18 -6.94 0.55 -23.78
N TYR A 19 -6.67 0.58 -25.09
CA TYR A 19 -7.46 1.34 -26.08
C TYR A 19 -8.44 0.48 -26.88
N ASN A 20 -8.42 -0.84 -26.72
CA ASN A 20 -9.08 -1.76 -27.65
C ASN A 20 -10.33 -2.42 -27.06
N MET A 21 -11.33 -1.58 -26.77
CA MET A 21 -12.62 -2.00 -26.21
C MET A 21 -13.46 -2.85 -27.20
N TYR A 22 -13.07 -2.92 -28.48
CA TYR A 22 -13.87 -3.50 -29.59
C TYR A 22 -13.56 -4.96 -29.94
N LEU A 23 -12.64 -5.64 -29.24
CA LEU A 23 -12.31 -7.06 -29.50
C LEU A 23 -13.03 -8.06 -28.59
N LYS A 24 -14.16 -7.66 -27.98
CA LYS A 24 -14.92 -8.45 -26.99
C LYS A 24 -15.40 -9.82 -27.48
N ASP A 25 -15.63 -10.01 -28.78
CA ASP A 25 -16.40 -11.17 -29.25
C ASP A 25 -15.57 -12.31 -29.86
N ILE A 26 -14.39 -12.03 -30.44
CA ILE A 26 -13.59 -13.07 -31.11
C ILE A 26 -12.64 -13.79 -30.15
N ARG A 27 -12.17 -13.13 -29.08
CA ARG A 27 -11.24 -13.74 -28.10
C ARG A 27 -11.95 -14.55 -27.01
N LYS A 28 -13.23 -14.28 -26.72
CA LYS A 28 -14.00 -15.05 -25.73
C LYS A 28 -14.04 -16.55 -26.04
N PHE A 29 -14.10 -16.94 -27.31
CA PHE A 29 -14.32 -18.34 -27.70
C PHE A 29 -13.07 -19.23 -27.60
N THR A 30 -11.88 -18.70 -27.89
CA THR A 30 -10.62 -19.46 -27.91
C THR A 30 -10.07 -19.71 -26.51
N TYR A 31 -10.19 -18.73 -25.60
CA TYR A 31 -9.75 -18.89 -24.21
C TYR A 31 -10.72 -19.70 -23.36
N TYR A 32 -12.04 -19.65 -23.63
CA TYR A 32 -13.03 -20.51 -22.97
C TYR A 32 -12.71 -22.01 -23.13
N LYS A 33 -12.12 -22.39 -24.27
CA LYS A 33 -11.81 -23.78 -24.63
C LYS A 33 -10.51 -24.31 -24.00
N LEU A 34 -9.53 -23.44 -23.75
CA LEU A 34 -8.29 -23.78 -23.01
C LEU A 34 -8.51 -23.86 -21.48
N TRP A 35 -9.51 -23.13 -20.96
CA TRP A 35 -9.74 -22.93 -19.53
C TRP A 35 -10.57 -24.00 -18.81
N TYR A 36 -11.25 -24.87 -19.56
CA TYR A 36 -11.96 -26.03 -19.00
C TYR A 36 -11.09 -27.28 -18.90
N THR A 37 -9.85 -27.22 -19.41
CA THR A 37 -8.91 -28.35 -19.45
C THR A 37 -7.77 -28.24 -18.43
N GLU A 38 -7.57 -27.08 -17.81
CA GLU A 38 -6.48 -26.85 -16.84
C GLU A 38 -6.89 -27.16 -15.39
N SER A 39 -5.93 -27.65 -14.60
CA SER A 39 -6.15 -28.00 -13.20
C SER A 39 -6.46 -26.76 -12.35
N LYS A 40 -7.11 -26.93 -11.19
CA LYS A 40 -7.41 -25.83 -10.24
C LYS A 40 -6.15 -25.07 -9.80
N GLU A 41 -4.98 -25.68 -9.86
CA GLU A 41 -3.70 -25.11 -9.44
C GLU A 41 -3.21 -24.02 -10.41
N VAL A 42 -3.31 -24.26 -11.72
CA VAL A 42 -2.91 -23.30 -12.78
C VAL A 42 -3.73 -22.01 -12.68
N TYR A 43 -5.00 -22.11 -12.28
CA TYR A 43 -5.87 -20.94 -12.08
C TYR A 43 -5.36 -20.00 -10.98
N TRP A 44 -4.98 -20.55 -9.82
CA TRP A 44 -4.50 -19.74 -8.70
C TRP A 44 -3.12 -19.13 -8.98
N GLU A 45 -2.31 -19.81 -9.77
CA GLU A 45 -1.05 -19.26 -10.26
C GLU A 45 -1.29 -18.04 -11.16
N GLN A 46 -2.16 -18.15 -12.15
CA GLN A 46 -2.53 -17.02 -13.02
C GLN A 46 -3.15 -15.86 -12.24
N PHE A 47 -4.01 -16.17 -11.26
CA PHE A 47 -4.60 -15.17 -10.38
C PHE A 47 -3.53 -14.44 -9.55
N SER A 48 -2.55 -15.18 -9.03
CA SER A 48 -1.43 -14.61 -8.28
C SER A 48 -0.54 -13.73 -9.14
N ILE A 49 -0.29 -14.14 -10.40
CA ILE A 49 0.45 -13.33 -11.38
C ILE A 49 -0.30 -12.03 -11.67
N TRP A 50 -1.61 -12.10 -11.87
CA TRP A 50 -2.46 -10.93 -12.08
C TRP A 50 -2.41 -9.97 -10.89
N ILE A 51 -2.56 -10.48 -9.65
CA ILE A 51 -2.44 -9.66 -8.43
C ILE A 51 -1.07 -8.96 -8.37
N LYS A 52 0.02 -9.68 -8.64
CA LYS A 52 1.37 -9.09 -8.66
C LYS A 52 1.49 -7.98 -9.69
N TYR A 53 0.91 -8.17 -10.87
CA TYR A 53 0.87 -7.14 -11.90
C TYR A 53 0.12 -5.89 -11.42
N LEU A 54 -1.04 -6.07 -10.79
CA LEU A 54 -1.82 -4.95 -10.24
C LEU A 54 -1.04 -4.19 -9.16
N ASP A 55 -0.40 -4.91 -8.25
CA ASP A 55 0.36 -4.30 -7.17
C ASP A 55 1.54 -3.46 -7.70
N LEU A 56 2.33 -4.03 -8.62
CA LEU A 56 3.47 -3.35 -9.24
C LEU A 56 3.08 -2.06 -9.99
N ASN A 57 1.90 -2.06 -10.61
CA ASN A 57 1.40 -0.95 -11.43
C ASN A 57 0.48 0.02 -10.67
N SER A 58 0.18 -0.24 -9.41
CA SER A 58 -0.64 0.64 -8.54
C SER A 58 0.19 1.70 -7.79
N ASN A 59 1.53 1.65 -7.89
CA ASN A 59 2.41 2.65 -7.27
C ASN A 59 2.25 4.02 -7.92
N GLU A 60 2.21 5.08 -7.12
CA GLU A 60 2.08 6.46 -7.60
C GLU A 60 3.21 6.89 -8.55
N ASP A 61 4.40 6.31 -8.39
CA ASP A 61 5.54 6.54 -9.29
C ASP A 61 5.30 6.00 -10.72
N LYS A 62 4.19 5.29 -10.95
CA LYS A 62 3.82 4.76 -12.27
C LYS A 62 2.93 5.75 -13.02
N ASP A 63 3.08 5.72 -14.34
CA ASP A 63 2.29 6.55 -15.25
C ASP A 63 0.79 6.38 -15.01
N PHE A 64 0.04 7.49 -15.13
CA PHE A 64 -1.42 7.52 -14.95
C PHE A 64 -2.13 6.40 -15.71
N THR A 65 -1.76 6.12 -16.96
CA THR A 65 -2.37 5.07 -17.78
C THR A 65 -2.25 3.68 -17.17
N LYS A 66 -1.12 3.37 -16.53
CA LYS A 66 -0.90 2.06 -15.86
C LYS A 66 -1.73 1.96 -14.59
N ARG A 67 -1.78 3.03 -13.79
CA ARG A 67 -2.62 3.06 -12.58
C ARG A 67 -4.11 3.00 -12.94
N MET A 68 -4.52 3.67 -14.01
CA MET A 68 -5.88 3.60 -14.54
C MET A 68 -6.23 2.19 -15.06
N SER A 69 -5.31 1.47 -15.71
CA SER A 69 -5.57 0.09 -16.13
C SER A 69 -5.75 -0.86 -14.95
N VAL A 70 -4.99 -0.66 -13.86
CA VAL A 70 -5.22 -1.35 -12.58
C VAL A 70 -6.63 -1.04 -12.05
N MET A 71 -7.05 0.22 -12.06
CA MET A 71 -8.37 0.63 -11.59
C MET A 71 -9.50 0.02 -12.43
N GLN A 72 -9.40 0.04 -13.76
CA GLN A 72 -10.35 -0.60 -14.66
C GLN A 72 -10.47 -2.10 -14.42
N SER A 73 -9.32 -2.75 -14.24
CA SER A 73 -9.21 -4.17 -13.87
C SER A 73 -9.98 -4.48 -12.57
N LEU A 74 -9.80 -3.65 -11.53
CA LEU A 74 -10.52 -3.79 -10.26
C LEU A 74 -12.01 -3.50 -10.40
N ILE A 75 -12.42 -2.52 -11.22
CA ILE A 75 -13.84 -2.24 -11.50
C ILE A 75 -14.52 -3.47 -12.10
N CYS A 76 -13.90 -4.08 -13.11
CA CYS A 76 -14.41 -5.32 -13.73
C CYS A 76 -14.54 -6.46 -12.71
N PHE A 77 -13.58 -6.57 -11.78
CA PHE A 77 -13.55 -7.63 -10.79
C PHE A 77 -14.38 -7.35 -9.52
N SER A 78 -14.81 -6.10 -9.30
CA SER A 78 -15.43 -5.64 -8.05
C SER A 78 -16.66 -6.44 -7.61
N GLY A 79 -17.43 -6.99 -8.54
CA GLY A 79 -18.60 -7.83 -8.22
C GLY A 79 -18.26 -9.10 -7.43
N HIS A 80 -17.02 -9.57 -7.50
CA HIS A 80 -16.54 -10.75 -6.75
C HIS A 80 -15.81 -10.39 -5.46
N LEU A 81 -15.64 -9.09 -5.20
CA LEU A 81 -15.00 -8.56 -3.99
C LEU A 81 -16.03 -8.15 -2.93
N ILE A 82 -17.32 -8.43 -3.14
CA ILE A 82 -18.38 -8.00 -2.22
C ILE A 82 -18.22 -8.71 -0.87
N LEU A 83 -17.88 -7.96 0.18
CA LEU A 83 -17.53 -8.51 1.50
C LEU A 83 -18.67 -9.30 2.15
N ASN A 84 -19.92 -8.87 1.95
CA ASN A 84 -21.09 -9.61 2.46
C ASN A 84 -21.23 -11.01 1.84
N ASN A 85 -20.72 -11.21 0.62
CA ASN A 85 -20.80 -12.49 -0.08
C ASN A 85 -19.56 -13.38 0.16
N ILE A 86 -18.55 -12.84 0.83
CA ILE A 86 -17.23 -13.46 0.95
C ILE A 86 -17.21 -14.59 1.99
N PHE A 87 -18.17 -14.63 2.92
CA PHE A 87 -18.36 -15.79 3.80
C PHE A 87 -18.68 -17.10 3.06
N ASN A 88 -19.05 -17.04 1.78
CA ASN A 88 -19.27 -18.22 0.94
C ASN A 88 -17.97 -18.81 0.36
N TYR A 89 -16.83 -18.17 0.57
CA TYR A 89 -15.54 -18.61 0.06
C TYR A 89 -14.84 -19.53 1.07
N PHE A 90 -14.03 -20.47 0.57
CA PHE A 90 -13.15 -21.26 1.43
C PHE A 90 -12.05 -20.38 2.03
N PRO A 91 -11.53 -20.69 3.24
CA PRO A 91 -10.49 -19.88 3.89
C PRO A 91 -9.28 -19.56 3.00
N GLN A 92 -8.78 -20.53 2.22
CA GLN A 92 -7.65 -20.28 1.32
C GLN A 92 -7.98 -19.24 0.22
N GLN A 93 -9.24 -19.19 -0.22
CA GLN A 93 -9.66 -18.23 -1.25
C GLN A 93 -9.78 -16.82 -0.67
N LEU A 94 -10.19 -16.69 0.60
CA LEU A 94 -10.23 -15.42 1.33
C LEU A 94 -8.85 -14.78 1.38
N GLU A 95 -7.83 -15.58 1.67
CA GLU A 95 -6.43 -15.12 1.75
C GLU A 95 -5.89 -14.73 0.37
N ASN A 96 -6.25 -15.46 -0.69
CA ASN A 96 -5.81 -15.12 -2.05
C ASN A 96 -6.39 -13.81 -2.58
N ILE A 97 -7.59 -13.43 -2.14
CA ILE A 97 -8.27 -12.21 -2.58
C ILE A 97 -7.79 -10.99 -1.77
N LEU A 98 -7.33 -11.21 -0.53
CA LEU A 98 -6.92 -10.16 0.40
C LEU A 98 -5.98 -9.08 -0.19
N PRO A 99 -4.96 -9.41 -1.02
CA PRO A 99 -4.09 -8.41 -1.63
C PRO A 99 -4.82 -7.35 -2.46
N LEU A 100 -5.95 -7.69 -3.08
CA LEU A 100 -6.72 -6.76 -3.92
C LEU A 100 -7.31 -5.61 -3.09
N TYR A 101 -7.70 -5.87 -1.84
CA TYR A 101 -8.16 -4.81 -0.94
C TYR A 101 -7.04 -3.86 -0.54
N PHE A 102 -5.83 -4.37 -0.34
CA PHE A 102 -4.68 -3.52 -0.05
C PHE A 102 -4.27 -2.66 -1.25
N ILE A 103 -4.37 -3.20 -2.47
CA ILE A 103 -4.22 -2.42 -3.70
C ILE A 103 -5.29 -1.31 -3.76
N LEU A 104 -6.53 -1.61 -3.41
CA LEU A 104 -7.60 -0.61 -3.38
C LEU A 104 -7.36 0.48 -2.32
N LEU A 105 -6.90 0.12 -1.11
CA LEU A 105 -6.51 1.07 -0.07
C LEU A 105 -5.41 2.03 -0.52
N LYS A 106 -4.49 1.54 -1.36
CA LYS A 106 -3.44 2.36 -1.96
C LYS A 106 -4.01 3.32 -3.01
N LEU A 107 -4.89 2.85 -3.90
CA LEU A 107 -5.52 3.68 -4.93
C LEU A 107 -6.47 4.76 -4.36
N LEU A 108 -7.05 4.56 -3.17
CA LEU A 108 -7.83 5.59 -2.46
C LEU A 108 -6.99 6.81 -2.05
N LYS A 109 -5.68 6.65 -2.02
CA LYS A 109 -4.69 7.67 -1.62
C LYS A 109 -3.88 8.19 -2.80
N ASP A 110 -4.21 7.74 -4.00
CA ASP A 110 -3.55 8.13 -5.25
C ASP A 110 -3.52 9.67 -5.40
N ASP A 111 -2.49 10.24 -6.03
CA ASP A 111 -2.39 11.70 -6.23
C ASP A 111 -3.41 12.22 -7.27
N ASP A 112 -3.84 11.36 -8.20
CA ASP A 112 -4.84 11.68 -9.20
C ASP A 112 -6.27 11.52 -8.66
N ARG A 113 -7.07 12.57 -8.83
CA ARG A 113 -8.45 12.61 -8.35
C ARG A 113 -9.34 11.55 -9.01
N ILE A 114 -9.19 11.31 -10.31
CA ILE A 114 -10.06 10.39 -11.05
C ILE A 114 -9.88 8.98 -10.51
N ILE A 115 -8.63 8.58 -10.23
CA ILE A 115 -8.33 7.27 -9.65
C ILE A 115 -8.94 7.13 -8.26
N ARG A 116 -8.81 8.15 -7.40
CA ARG A 116 -9.43 8.14 -6.06
C ARG A 116 -10.95 8.06 -6.09
N ASP A 117 -11.59 8.81 -6.99
CA ASP A 117 -13.05 8.85 -7.12
C ASP A 117 -13.57 7.47 -7.57
N LEU A 118 -12.90 6.83 -8.55
CA LEU A 118 -13.22 5.47 -9.01
C LEU A 118 -12.96 4.41 -7.93
N ALA A 119 -11.87 4.53 -7.18
CA ALA A 119 -11.57 3.62 -6.07
C ALA A 119 -12.67 3.70 -5.00
N SER A 120 -13.14 4.90 -4.68
CA SER A 120 -14.24 5.13 -3.72
C SER A 120 -15.55 4.51 -4.18
N GLU A 121 -15.85 4.58 -5.47
CA GLU A 121 -17.00 3.91 -6.07
C GLU A 121 -16.88 2.37 -5.96
N VAL A 122 -15.69 1.81 -6.25
CA VAL A 122 -15.44 0.38 -6.11
C VAL A 122 -15.57 -0.07 -4.65
N VAL A 123 -15.05 0.70 -3.69
CA VAL A 123 -15.26 0.41 -2.26
C VAL A 123 -16.73 0.35 -1.93
N SER A 124 -17.51 1.35 -2.35
CA SER A 124 -18.95 1.42 -2.07
C SER A 124 -19.68 0.17 -2.56
N ARG A 125 -19.33 -0.32 -3.76
CA ARG A 125 -19.85 -1.59 -4.29
C ARG A 125 -19.41 -2.80 -3.45
N ILE A 126 -18.15 -2.86 -3.05
CA ILE A 126 -17.57 -3.94 -2.23
C ILE A 126 -18.26 -4.07 -0.87
N ILE A 127 -18.53 -2.94 -0.21
CA ILE A 127 -19.23 -2.91 1.08
C ILE A 127 -20.76 -2.93 0.93
N SER A 128 -21.27 -3.05 -0.31
CA SER A 128 -22.72 -3.05 -0.64
C SER A 128 -23.47 -1.77 -0.25
N GLU A 129 -22.77 -0.63 -0.21
CA GLU A 129 -23.36 0.67 0.06
C GLU A 129 -23.81 1.36 -1.24
N LYS A 130 -24.94 2.08 -1.17
CA LYS A 130 -25.48 2.84 -2.31
C LYS A 130 -24.84 4.22 -2.46
N THR A 131 -24.30 4.75 -1.38
CA THR A 131 -23.69 6.07 -1.33
C THR A 131 -22.22 5.96 -1.67
N ILE A 132 -21.73 6.80 -2.57
CA ILE A 132 -20.29 6.95 -2.83
C ILE A 132 -19.74 7.94 -1.79
N PHE A 133 -18.76 7.49 -1.02
CA PHE A 133 -18.12 8.29 0.01
C PHE A 133 -16.86 8.98 -0.51
N SER A 134 -16.29 9.90 0.28
CA SER A 134 -14.96 10.43 0.00
C SER A 134 -13.92 9.30 0.06
N SER A 135 -12.77 9.47 -0.61
CA SER A 135 -11.74 8.43 -0.63
C SER A 135 -11.16 8.13 0.75
N VAL A 136 -11.05 9.16 1.60
CA VAL A 136 -10.66 9.04 3.01
C VAL A 136 -11.64 8.15 3.77
N TYR A 137 -12.93 8.50 3.72
CA TYR A 137 -13.94 7.76 4.46
C TYR A 137 -14.16 6.35 3.88
N SER A 138 -14.01 6.19 2.57
CA SER A 138 -14.00 4.88 1.91
C SER A 138 -12.85 4.00 2.41
N SER A 139 -11.66 4.57 2.63
CA SER A 139 -10.52 3.83 3.18
C SER A 139 -10.80 3.35 4.60
N GLU A 140 -11.38 4.21 5.44
CA GLU A 140 -11.80 3.86 6.80
C GLU A 140 -12.87 2.76 6.80
N LEU A 141 -13.92 2.91 5.99
CA LEU A 141 -14.99 1.93 5.87
C LEU A 141 -14.47 0.58 5.37
N LEU A 142 -13.60 0.58 4.36
CA LEU A 142 -12.99 -0.64 3.85
C LEU A 142 -12.19 -1.34 4.95
N LEU A 143 -11.30 -0.62 5.63
CA LEU A 143 -10.49 -1.19 6.72
C LEU A 143 -11.34 -1.77 7.86
N ASN A 144 -12.39 -1.06 8.29
CA ASN A 144 -13.31 -1.54 9.32
C ASN A 144 -14.07 -2.80 8.88
N ASN A 145 -14.52 -2.88 7.64
CA ASN A 145 -15.19 -4.09 7.14
C ASN A 145 -14.20 -5.26 7.01
N LEU A 146 -12.98 -5.00 6.56
CA LEU A 146 -11.93 -6.01 6.51
C LEU A 146 -11.57 -6.54 7.90
N SER A 147 -11.53 -5.70 8.93
CA SER A 147 -11.23 -6.15 10.29
C SER A 147 -12.30 -7.06 10.88
N ILE A 148 -13.55 -6.93 10.41
CA ILE A 148 -14.65 -7.84 10.78
C ILE A 148 -14.49 -9.17 10.05
N VAL A 149 -14.25 -9.14 8.74
CA VAL A 149 -14.16 -10.36 7.90
C VAL A 149 -12.88 -11.15 8.19
N TYR A 150 -11.76 -10.47 8.38
CA TYR A 150 -10.43 -11.04 8.54
C TYR A 150 -9.93 -10.96 10.00
N LYS A 151 -10.84 -10.90 10.98
CA LYS A 151 -10.53 -10.68 12.41
C LYS A 151 -9.44 -11.61 12.94
N SER A 152 -9.51 -12.88 12.57
CA SER A 152 -8.59 -13.93 13.02
C SER A 152 -7.51 -14.28 11.98
N SER A 153 -7.45 -13.58 10.84
CA SER A 153 -6.47 -13.87 9.78
C SER A 153 -5.09 -13.36 10.13
N PHE A 154 -4.12 -14.27 10.27
CA PHE A 154 -2.71 -13.91 10.46
C PHE A 154 -2.17 -13.09 9.28
N LEU A 155 -2.48 -13.49 8.05
CA LEU A 155 -2.03 -12.79 6.85
C LEU A 155 -2.51 -11.32 6.80
N PHE A 156 -3.76 -11.06 7.23
CA PHE A 156 -4.28 -9.70 7.32
C PHE A 156 -3.54 -8.88 8.38
N LYS A 157 -3.35 -9.44 9.57
CA LYS A 157 -2.55 -8.84 10.65
C LYS A 157 -1.14 -8.50 10.17
N GLU A 158 -0.44 -9.46 9.57
CA GLU A 158 0.92 -9.30 9.08
C GLU A 158 1.01 -8.21 7.99
N LYS A 159 0.10 -8.21 7.01
CA LYS A 159 0.09 -7.18 5.95
C LYS A 159 -0.19 -5.79 6.50
N LEU A 160 -1.18 -5.66 7.38
CA LEU A 160 -1.52 -4.37 8.00
C LEU A 160 -0.35 -3.84 8.83
N LEU A 161 0.33 -4.74 9.55
CA LEU A 161 1.50 -4.42 10.34
C LEU A 161 2.66 -3.97 9.44
N ASN A 162 2.96 -4.67 8.36
CA ASN A 162 4.03 -4.30 7.41
C ASN A 162 3.77 -2.94 6.72
N LEU A 163 2.51 -2.52 6.59
CA LEU A 163 2.19 -1.17 6.11
C LEU A 163 2.48 -0.08 7.15
N LEU A 164 2.27 -0.39 8.44
CA LEU A 164 2.52 0.54 9.55
C LEU A 164 4.02 0.71 9.81
N ILE A 165 4.72 -0.41 9.81
CA ILE A 165 6.12 -0.52 10.19
C ILE A 165 6.85 -1.14 9.00
N ASP A 166 7.49 -0.30 8.20
CA ASP A 166 8.33 -0.65 7.04
C ASP A 166 9.49 -1.55 7.50
N PHE A 167 9.20 -2.85 7.65
CA PHE A 167 10.02 -3.82 8.40
C PHE A 167 11.08 -4.50 7.57
N GLU A 168 11.19 -4.18 6.27
CA GLU A 168 11.84 -5.09 5.32
C GLU A 168 13.32 -5.33 5.62
N ASN A 169 14.00 -4.44 6.35
CA ASN A 169 15.24 -4.80 7.04
C ASN A 169 15.63 -3.74 8.09
N ILE A 170 16.05 -4.14 9.30
CA ILE A 170 16.61 -3.17 10.27
C ILE A 170 17.82 -2.45 9.67
N THR A 171 18.62 -3.12 8.84
CA THR A 171 19.78 -2.52 8.17
C THR A 171 19.39 -1.56 7.04
N GLU A 172 18.32 -1.84 6.31
CA GLU A 172 17.77 -0.95 5.29
C GLU A 172 17.13 0.28 5.93
N PHE A 173 16.40 0.07 7.03
CA PHE A 173 15.88 1.13 7.87
C PHE A 173 17.00 2.03 8.43
N GLN A 174 18.10 1.45 8.93
CA GLN A 174 19.30 2.20 9.31
C GLN A 174 19.87 3.02 8.16
N THR A 175 20.01 2.41 6.99
CA THR A 175 20.56 3.08 5.80
C THR A 175 19.68 4.24 5.35
N LYS A 176 18.34 4.06 5.38
CA LYS A 176 17.35 5.08 5.05
C LYS A 176 17.35 6.22 6.07
N MET A 177 17.43 5.92 7.37
CA MET A 177 17.54 6.96 8.40
C MET A 177 18.84 7.75 8.30
N LEU A 178 19.96 7.09 7.99
CA LEU A 178 21.23 7.76 7.74
C LEU A 178 21.18 8.63 6.48
N SER A 179 20.50 8.21 5.41
CA SER A 179 20.34 9.04 4.20
C SER A 179 19.45 10.26 4.45
N CYS A 180 18.43 10.17 5.31
CA CYS A 180 17.60 11.31 5.72
C CYS A 180 18.39 12.44 6.41
N THR A 181 19.58 12.15 6.95
CA THR A 181 20.44 13.17 7.55
C THR A 181 21.31 13.92 6.54
N GLN A 182 21.24 13.58 5.25
CA GLN A 182 21.94 14.29 4.18
C GLN A 182 21.08 15.45 3.67
N LYS A 183 21.68 16.65 3.54
CA LYS A 183 20.99 17.81 2.95
C LYS A 183 20.67 17.50 1.48
N THR A 184 19.38 17.46 1.13
CA THR A 184 18.93 17.28 -0.26
C THR A 184 17.94 18.37 -0.65
N ASN A 185 18.00 18.82 -1.90
CA ASN A 185 17.03 19.76 -2.48
C ASN A 185 15.76 19.04 -3.00
N ASN A 186 15.65 17.73 -2.75
CA ASN A 186 14.58 16.89 -3.28
C ASN A 186 13.27 17.02 -2.47
N LEU A 187 13.30 17.69 -1.31
CA LEU A 187 12.13 17.87 -0.45
C LEU A 187 10.93 18.44 -1.22
N PHE A 188 11.16 19.45 -2.07
CA PHE A 188 10.10 20.09 -2.87
C PHE A 188 9.59 19.23 -4.03
N ILE A 189 10.41 18.31 -4.55
CA ILE A 189 9.99 17.36 -5.59
C ILE A 189 9.08 16.30 -4.98
N HIS A 190 9.40 15.83 -3.76
CA HIS A 190 8.59 14.86 -3.03
C HIS A 190 7.33 15.47 -2.40
N GLU A 191 7.37 16.71 -1.91
CA GLU A 191 6.20 17.38 -1.30
C GLU A 191 5.07 17.64 -2.30
N LYS A 192 5.39 17.95 -3.57
CA LYS A 192 4.36 18.19 -4.60
C LYS A 192 3.46 16.97 -4.85
N MET A 193 3.96 15.76 -4.56
CA MET A 193 3.22 14.50 -4.70
C MET A 193 2.50 14.05 -3.41
N ASN A 194 2.67 14.74 -2.28
CA ASN A 194 2.20 14.29 -0.97
C ASN A 194 0.92 14.97 -0.46
N LEU A 195 0.26 15.83 -1.25
CA LEU A 195 -0.91 16.61 -0.78
C LEU A 195 -2.08 15.74 -0.27
N TRP A 196 -2.18 14.50 -0.72
CA TRP A 196 -3.29 13.59 -0.40
C TRP A 196 -2.92 12.45 0.55
N LYS A 197 -1.63 12.32 0.90
CA LYS A 197 -1.16 11.33 1.88
C LYS A 197 -1.17 11.92 3.27
N ASP A 198 -2.02 11.36 4.12
CA ASP A 198 -2.01 11.65 5.55
C ASP A 198 -1.55 10.40 6.30
N ASN A 199 -0.23 10.18 6.29
CA ASN A 199 0.36 9.01 6.92
C ASN A 199 0.04 8.94 8.42
N THR A 200 -0.13 10.09 9.10
CA THR A 200 -0.47 10.12 10.52
C THR A 200 -1.87 9.59 10.77
N ARG A 201 -2.87 10.09 10.03
CA ARG A 201 -4.24 9.58 10.11
C ARG A 201 -4.31 8.12 9.71
N ASP A 202 -3.64 7.74 8.63
CA ASP A 202 -3.65 6.36 8.15
C ASP A 202 -3.05 5.41 9.17
N ASN A 203 -1.91 5.76 9.77
CA ASN A 203 -1.30 4.98 10.84
C ASN A 203 -2.21 4.87 12.07
N TYR A 204 -2.90 5.96 12.43
CA TYR A 204 -3.85 5.95 13.53
C TYR A 204 -5.01 4.96 13.29
N GLU A 205 -5.61 4.98 12.09
CA GLU A 205 -6.67 4.04 11.75
C GLU A 205 -6.15 2.59 11.67
N MET A 206 -4.96 2.36 11.12
CA MET A 206 -4.35 1.02 11.12
C MET A 206 -4.11 0.49 12.54
N ILE A 207 -3.59 1.32 13.46
CA ILE A 207 -3.41 0.94 14.88
C ILE A 207 -4.74 0.61 15.52
N LYS A 208 -5.76 1.46 15.33
CA LYS A 208 -7.11 1.22 15.84
C LYS A 208 -7.65 -0.11 15.33
N ILE A 209 -7.51 -0.42 14.05
CA ILE A 209 -7.90 -1.72 13.50
C ILE A 209 -7.12 -2.87 14.14
N LEU A 210 -5.79 -2.76 14.27
CA LEU A 210 -4.96 -3.79 14.90
C LEU A 210 -5.42 -4.12 16.33
N THR A 211 -5.92 -3.13 17.09
CA THR A 211 -6.47 -3.37 18.45
C THR A 211 -7.79 -4.15 18.47
N LEU A 212 -8.50 -4.23 17.35
CA LEU A 212 -9.77 -4.94 17.21
C LEU A 212 -9.61 -6.39 16.74
N LEU A 213 -8.42 -6.76 16.26
CA LEU A 213 -8.12 -8.10 15.76
C LEU A 213 -7.85 -9.06 16.93
N ASP A 214 -8.06 -10.35 16.69
CA ASP A 214 -7.71 -11.36 17.68
C ASP A 214 -6.18 -11.43 17.79
N ASP A 215 -5.63 -11.22 18.99
CA ASP A 215 -4.19 -11.21 19.21
C ASP A 215 -3.65 -12.64 19.34
N ASP A 216 -2.77 -13.02 18.42
CA ASP A 216 -2.10 -14.34 18.45
C ASP A 216 -0.93 -14.27 19.42
N ASP A 217 -1.18 -14.54 20.70
CA ASP A 217 -0.15 -14.66 21.75
C ASP A 217 0.78 -13.43 21.86
N GLY A 218 0.24 -12.22 21.66
CA GLY A 218 1.03 -10.98 21.74
C GLY A 218 1.89 -10.68 20.51
N TYR A 219 1.65 -11.34 19.37
CA TYR A 219 2.41 -11.15 18.13
C TYR A 219 2.52 -9.67 17.73
N ILE A 220 1.40 -8.95 17.73
CA ILE A 220 1.34 -7.55 17.31
C ILE A 220 2.19 -6.68 18.26
N VAL A 221 1.98 -6.85 19.57
CA VAL A 221 2.69 -6.09 20.60
C VAL A 221 4.19 -6.37 20.54
N ASN A 222 4.59 -7.63 20.37
CA ASN A 222 5.99 -8.02 20.27
C ASN A 222 6.67 -7.38 19.06
N LYS A 223 6.04 -7.42 17.88
CA LYS A 223 6.59 -6.81 16.66
C LYS A 223 6.73 -5.29 16.77
N LEU A 224 5.72 -4.60 17.31
CA LEU A 224 5.80 -3.15 17.57
C LEU A 224 6.88 -2.81 18.59
N THR A 225 7.04 -3.63 19.63
CA THR A 225 8.09 -3.45 20.64
C THR A 225 9.48 -3.60 20.03
N LEU A 226 9.69 -4.65 19.22
CA LEU A 226 10.95 -4.87 18.51
C LEU A 226 11.27 -3.70 17.55
N TRP A 227 10.26 -3.19 16.86
CA TRP A 227 10.40 -2.03 15.99
C TRP A 227 10.80 -0.78 16.76
N ALA A 228 10.06 -0.43 17.81
CA ALA A 228 10.29 0.78 18.61
C ALA A 228 11.66 0.73 19.30
N ASN A 229 12.09 -0.44 19.79
CA ASN A 229 13.40 -0.64 20.37
C ASN A 229 14.52 -0.49 19.32
N SER A 230 14.34 -1.10 18.14
CA SER A 230 15.28 -0.94 17.01
C SER A 230 15.40 0.52 16.59
N PHE A 231 14.28 1.21 16.43
CA PHE A 231 14.22 2.63 16.11
C PHE A 231 14.95 3.50 17.15
N SER A 232 14.64 3.31 18.42
CA SER A 232 15.24 4.07 19.52
C SER A 232 16.76 3.87 19.58
N LYS A 233 17.23 2.63 19.36
CA LYS A 233 18.66 2.30 19.31
C LYS A 233 19.37 3.04 18.17
N ILE A 234 18.73 3.12 17.00
CA ILE A 234 19.27 3.82 15.82
C ILE A 234 19.31 5.33 16.06
N LEU A 235 18.26 5.91 16.64
CA LEU A 235 18.26 7.33 17.00
C LEU A 235 19.38 7.67 17.98
N LEU A 236 19.59 6.83 19.01
CA LEU A 236 20.69 7.01 19.96
C LEU A 236 22.06 6.94 19.27
N GLN A 237 22.24 6.03 18.30
CA GLN A 237 23.45 5.95 17.50
C GLN A 237 23.67 7.22 16.67
N ILE A 238 22.64 7.73 15.99
CA ILE A 238 22.72 8.97 15.20
C ILE A 238 23.08 10.15 16.09
N ILE A 239 22.46 10.28 17.27
CA ILE A 239 22.76 11.34 18.25
C ILE A 239 24.21 11.23 18.76
N ALA A 240 24.69 10.02 19.01
CA ALA A 240 26.07 9.79 19.45
C ALA A 240 27.10 10.13 18.37
N GLU A 241 26.82 9.81 17.11
CA GLU A 241 27.73 10.04 15.98
C GLU A 241 27.73 11.49 15.49
N LYS A 242 26.56 12.15 15.46
CA LYS A 242 26.40 13.50 14.91
C LYS A 242 26.41 14.61 15.96
N GLY A 243 26.36 14.24 17.24
CA GLY A 243 26.23 15.19 18.34
C GLY A 243 24.79 15.71 18.50
N TYR A 244 24.59 16.51 19.55
CA TYR A 244 23.29 17.10 19.85
C TYR A 244 23.03 18.30 18.94
N ASP A 245 22.15 18.14 17.95
CA ASP A 245 21.75 19.19 17.02
C ASP A 245 20.67 20.11 17.64
N GLY A 246 20.92 20.64 18.84
CA GLY A 246 20.03 21.63 19.49
C GLY A 246 18.55 21.23 19.60
N HIS A 247 17.69 22.18 19.96
CA HIS A 247 16.23 21.97 19.96
C HIS A 247 15.58 22.15 18.58
N LEU A 248 16.32 22.77 17.64
CA LEU A 248 15.80 23.16 16.32
C LEU A 248 16.46 22.41 15.16
N GLY A 249 17.45 21.52 15.40
CA GLY A 249 17.93 20.47 14.48
C GLY A 249 18.57 20.87 13.15
N TRP A 250 18.45 22.14 12.74
CA TRP A 250 18.75 22.59 11.37
C TRP A 250 19.67 23.82 11.36
N THR A 251 19.93 24.42 12.54
CA THR A 251 20.71 25.65 12.73
C THR A 251 21.86 25.50 13.74
N SER A 252 22.04 24.33 14.36
CA SER A 252 22.88 24.19 15.57
C SER A 252 24.33 23.82 15.27
N ASN A 253 24.61 23.26 14.11
CA ASN A 253 25.96 23.17 13.59
C ASN A 253 26.30 24.49 12.90
N GLU A 254 26.66 25.49 13.71
CA GLU A 254 27.47 26.60 13.23
C GLU A 254 28.67 26.00 12.51
N ASP A 255 28.79 26.28 11.22
CA ASP A 255 30.05 26.22 10.51
C ASP A 255 31.15 26.63 11.49
N ASN A 256 32.10 25.71 11.69
CA ASN A 256 33.51 26.01 11.88
C ASN A 256 33.73 27.51 12.15
N ARG A 257 33.59 27.94 13.41
CA ARG A 257 34.02 29.28 13.79
C ARG A 257 35.50 29.35 13.42
N HIS A 258 35.79 29.94 12.26
CA HIS A 258 37.13 30.26 11.84
C HIS A 258 37.79 30.93 13.04
N PRO A 259 38.93 30.43 13.55
CA PRO A 259 39.69 31.22 14.49
C PRO A 259 40.12 32.44 13.69
N ILE A 260 39.51 33.59 14.00
CA ILE A 260 39.97 34.89 13.55
C ILE A 260 41.46 34.90 13.84
N LYS A 261 42.27 34.83 12.76
CA LYS A 261 43.71 34.99 12.81
C LYS A 261 43.98 36.22 13.67
N LYS A 262 44.57 36.03 14.85
CA LYS A 262 45.20 37.11 15.58
C LYS A 262 46.28 37.67 14.66
N ILE A 263 45.97 38.80 14.01
CA ILE A 263 46.96 39.64 13.37
C ILE A 263 47.83 40.15 14.51
N SER A 264 49.00 39.54 14.70
CA SER A 264 50.08 40.09 15.50
C SER A 264 50.53 41.39 14.84
N ARG A 265 50.10 42.53 15.39
CA ARG A 265 50.75 43.80 15.10
C ARG A 265 52.09 43.81 15.82
N THR A 266 53.15 43.74 15.04
CA THR A 266 54.49 44.18 15.40
C THR A 266 54.47 45.67 15.73
N GLN A 267 54.97 46.02 16.91
CA GLN A 267 55.69 47.26 17.18
C GLN A 267 56.93 46.90 17.99
#